data_AF-A0A7T5BI88-F1
#
_entry.id   AF-A0A7T5BI88-F1
#
_cell.length_a   1.000
_cell.length_b   1.000
_cell.length_c   1.000
_cell.angle_alpha   90.00
_cell.angle_beta   90.00
_cell.angle_gamma   90.00
#
_symmetry.space_group_name_H-M   'P 1'
#
loop_
_entity.id
_entity.type
_entity.pdbx_description
1 polymer ?
#
loop_
_entity_poly.entity_id
_entity_poly.type
_entity_poly.pdbx_seq_one_letter_code
_entity_poly.pdbx_strand_id
1 'polypeptide(L)'
;MENLVIALMQALCAEQVLSLAKTGKLLGIRRSQLERLLLLLGHTDSWGGIDYVAQAERRGRPVIILTEKGRALCAQMQASAE
;
A
#
# COMPACT_ATOMS: atom_id res chain seq x y z
N MET A 1 -12.44 -2.65 7.18
CA MET A 1 -11.16 -3.06 6.57
C MET A 1 -11.06 -2.54 5.14
N GLU A 2 -12.12 -2.66 4.35
CA GLU A 2 -12.23 -2.10 3.00
C GLU A 2 -11.87 -0.61 2.90
N ASN A 3 -12.42 0.26 3.76
CA ASN A 3 -12.07 1.69 3.78
C ASN A 3 -10.57 1.96 4.00
N LEU A 4 -9.88 1.08 4.74
CA LEU A 4 -8.43 1.21 4.98
C LEU A 4 -7.62 0.80 3.75
N VAL A 5 -8.10 -0.20 2.99
CA VAL A 5 -7.49 -0.60 1.72
C VAL A 5 -7.59 0.56 0.72
N ILE A 6 -8.78 1.13 0.56
CA ILE A 6 -9.01 2.26 -0.35
C ILE A 6 -8.12 3.44 0.02
N ALA A 7 -8.11 3.82 1.31
CA ALA A 7 -7.30 4.95 1.78
C ALA A 7 -5.79 4.73 1.60
N LEU A 8 -5.29 3.50 1.83
CA LEU A 8 -3.89 3.18 1.57
C LEU A 8 -3.55 3.26 0.08
N MET A 9 -4.39 2.68 -0.80
CA MET A 9 -4.15 2.70 -2.23
C MET A 9 -4.19 4.13 -2.79
N GLN A 10 -5.17 4.95 -2.38
CA GLN A 10 -5.21 6.37 -2.77
C GLN A 10 -3.95 7.12 -2.35
N ALA A 11 -3.50 6.93 -1.11
CA ALA A 11 -2.27 7.57 -0.63
C ALA A 11 -1.02 7.11 -1.40
N LEU A 12 -0.95 5.82 -1.77
CA LEU A 12 0.15 5.30 -2.58
C LEU A 12 0.09 5.77 -4.03
N CYS A 13 -1.10 5.89 -4.65
CA CYS A 13 -1.23 6.44 -5.99
C CYS A 13 -0.83 7.92 -6.05
N ALA A 14 -0.98 8.66 -4.95
CA ALA A 14 -0.58 10.06 -4.87
C ALA A 14 0.92 10.23 -4.60
N GLU A 15 1.50 9.43 -3.69
CA GLU A 15 2.88 9.64 -3.21
C GLU A 15 3.91 8.64 -3.76
N GLN A 16 3.46 7.56 -4.40
CA GLN A 16 4.23 6.40 -4.92
C GLN A 16 4.99 5.59 -3.85
N VAL A 17 5.44 6.22 -2.76
CA VAL A 17 6.23 5.64 -1.68
C VAL A 17 5.78 6.22 -0.34
N LEU A 18 5.47 5.38 0.64
CA LEU A 18 5.08 5.79 1.99
C LEU A 18 5.92 5.09 3.05
N SER A 19 6.38 5.79 4.09
CA SER A 19 6.99 5.11 5.25
C SER A 19 5.93 4.42 6.11
N LEU A 20 6.27 3.28 6.73
CA LEU A 20 5.34 2.58 7.64
C LEU A 20 4.79 3.51 8.75
N ALA A 21 5.65 4.38 9.31
CA ALA A 21 5.27 5.32 10.35
C ALA A 21 4.27 6.37 9.85
N LYS A 22 4.47 6.90 8.63
CA LYS A 22 3.54 7.85 8.02
C LYS A 22 2.21 7.18 7.71
N THR A 23 2.23 5.97 7.15
CA THR A 23 1.01 5.22 6.81
C THR A 23 0.15 4.91 8.04
N GLY A 24 0.75 4.45 9.14
CA GLY A 24 0.01 4.19 10.38
C GLY A 24 -0.67 5.45 10.93
N LYS A 25 0.02 6.60 10.88
CA LYS A 25 -0.55 7.90 11.29
C LYS A 25 -1.67 8.36 10.36
N LEU A 26 -1.45 8.27 9.04
CA LEU A 26 -2.42 8.68 8.02
C LEU A 26 -3.73 7.91 8.13
N LEU A 27 -3.63 6.59 8.35
CA LEU A 27 -4.79 5.71 8.42
C LEU A 27 -5.40 5.63 9.84
N GLY A 28 -4.76 6.25 10.84
CA GLY A 28 -5.21 6.19 12.23
C GLY A 28 -5.16 4.77 12.84
N ILE A 29 -4.24 3.91 12.39
CA ILE A 29 -4.19 2.50 12.77
C ILE A 29 -2.92 2.10 13.52
N ARG A 30 -3.05 1.05 14.35
CA ARG A 30 -1.93 0.40 15.04
C ARG A 30 -1.09 -0.44 14.07
N ARG A 31 0.14 -0.75 14.47
CA ARG A 31 1.09 -1.55 13.69
C ARG A 31 0.52 -2.91 13.25
N SER A 32 -0.16 -3.64 14.13
CA SER A 32 -0.74 -4.95 13.80
C SER A 32 -1.84 -4.86 12.72
N GLN A 33 -2.63 -3.77 12.72
CA GLN A 33 -3.62 -3.53 11.67
C GLN A 33 -2.95 -3.18 10.35
N LEU A 34 -1.86 -2.41 10.38
CA LEU A 34 -1.07 -2.11 9.19
C LEU A 34 -0.42 -3.37 8.62
N GLU A 35 0.18 -4.23 9.45
CA GLU A 35 0.77 -5.50 9.02
C GLU A 35 -0.26 -6.42 8.37
N ARG A 36 -1.47 -6.51 8.92
CA ARG A 36 -2.59 -7.26 8.28
C ARG A 36 -3.00 -6.68 6.93
N LEU A 37 -3.03 -5.35 6.81
CA LEU A 37 -3.34 -4.66 5.56
C LEU A 37 -2.26 -4.94 4.50
N LEU A 38 -0.99 -4.91 4.90
CA LEU A 38 0.14 -5.20 4.02
C LEU A 38 0.21 -6.68 3.64
N LEU A 39 -0.21 -7.60 4.52
CA LEU A 39 -0.34 -9.02 4.20
C LEU A 39 -1.38 -9.25 3.10
N LEU A 40 -2.51 -8.55 3.19
CA LEU A 40 -3.60 -8.65 2.21
C LEU A 40 -3.19 -8.06 0.85
N LEU A 41 -2.61 -6.87 0.86
CA LEU A 41 -2.28 -6.10 -0.36
C LEU A 41 -0.94 -6.46 -0.98
N GLY A 42 -0.06 -7.06 -0.19
CA GLY A 42 1.28 -7.43 -0.61
C GLY A 42 1.33 -8.72 -1.39
N HIS A 43 2.52 -9.05 -1.89
CA HIS A 43 2.82 -10.40 -2.33
C HIS A 43 3.19 -11.28 -1.13
N THR A 44 2.55 -12.44 -0.99
CA THR A 44 2.95 -13.45 0.00
C THR A 44 2.91 -14.83 -0.64
N ASP A 45 4.04 -15.53 -0.66
CA ASP A 45 4.17 -16.88 -1.23
C ASP A 45 3.25 -17.91 -0.56
N SER A 46 2.79 -17.63 0.66
CA SER A 46 1.99 -18.53 1.50
C SER A 46 0.49 -18.27 1.48
N TRP A 47 0.03 -17.05 1.16
CA TRP A 47 -1.38 -16.67 1.28
C TRP A 47 -1.95 -15.98 0.04
N GLY A 48 -1.15 -15.80 -1.02
CA GLY A 48 -1.64 -15.28 -2.30
C GLY A 48 -2.20 -13.87 -2.20
N GLY A 49 -1.55 -13.00 -1.42
CA GLY A 49 -1.92 -11.58 -1.36
C GLY A 49 -1.99 -10.95 -2.76
N ILE A 50 -2.76 -9.88 -2.90
CA ILE A 50 -3.20 -9.41 -4.23
C ILE A 50 -2.13 -8.66 -5.04
N ASP A 51 -0.90 -8.56 -4.51
CA ASP A 51 0.29 -8.08 -5.20
C ASP A 51 0.16 -6.64 -5.72
N TYR A 52 -0.47 -5.73 -4.95
CA TYR A 52 -0.51 -4.30 -5.30
C TYR A 52 0.60 -3.49 -4.63
N VAL A 53 1.09 -3.95 -3.48
CA VAL A 53 2.12 -3.24 -2.71
C VAL A 53 3.28 -4.15 -2.34
N ALA A 54 4.44 -3.57 -2.08
CA ALA A 54 5.59 -4.28 -1.55
C ALA A 54 6.24 -3.46 -0.44
N GLN A 55 6.97 -4.15 0.45
CA GLN A 55 7.85 -3.49 1.40
C GLN A 55 9.27 -3.41 0.82
N ALA A 56 9.91 -2.27 1.00
CA ALA A 56 11.29 -2.03 0.61
C ALA A 56 12.00 -1.23 1.71
N GLU A 57 13.32 -1.13 1.63
CA GLU A 57 14.09 -0.22 2.48
C GLU A 57 14.56 1.00 1.69
N ARG A 58 14.37 2.18 2.27
CA ARG A 58 14.89 3.44 1.70
C ARG A 58 15.64 4.20 2.79
N ARG A 59 16.95 4.38 2.60
CA ARG A 59 17.84 5.05 3.57
C ARG A 59 17.74 4.45 4.98
N GLY A 60 17.71 3.11 5.08
CA GLY A 60 17.61 2.38 6.35
C GLY A 60 16.25 2.47 7.03
N ARG A 61 15.18 2.85 6.30
CA ARG A 61 13.81 2.89 6.83
C ARG A 61 12.87 2.05 5.97
N PRO A 62 11.98 1.25 6.58
CA PRO A 62 11.00 0.47 5.84
C PRO A 62 9.94 1.40 5.22
N VAL A 63 9.70 1.19 3.94
CA VAL A 63 8.71 1.91 3.12
C VAL A 63 7.81 0.91 2.40
N ILE A 64 6.59 1.36 2.09
CA ILE A 64 5.63 0.70 1.24
C ILE A 64 5.73 1.35 -0.13
N ILE A 65 5.85 0.52 -1.17
CA ILE A 65 5.90 0.92 -2.57
C ILE A 65 4.82 0.20 -3.37
N LEU A 66 4.45 0.74 -4.51
CA LEU A 66 3.59 0.05 -5.47
C LEU A 66 4.41 -1.02 -6.23
N THR A 67 3.80 -2.19 -6.44
CA THR A 67 4.27 -3.18 -7.42
C THR A 67 3.96 -2.69 -8.84
N GLU A 68 4.32 -3.48 -9.85
CA GLU A 68 3.88 -3.19 -11.22
C GLU A 68 2.35 -3.22 -11.35
N LYS A 69 1.71 -4.25 -10.79
CA LYS A 69 0.25 -4.37 -10.75
C LYS A 69 -0.41 -3.22 -9.97
N GLY A 70 0.19 -2.78 -8.87
CA GLY A 70 -0.27 -1.61 -8.11
C GLY A 70 -0.21 -0.31 -8.92
N ARG A 71 0.89 -0.10 -9.65
CA ARG A 71 1.02 1.07 -10.54
C ARG A 71 -0.01 1.06 -11.66
N ALA A 72 -0.26 -0.11 -12.27
CA ALA A 72 -1.29 -0.25 -13.30
C ALA A 72 -2.69 0.11 -12.77
N LEU A 73 -3.04 -0.32 -11.56
CA LEU A 73 -4.30 0.06 -10.91
C LEU A 73 -4.39 1.58 -10.70
N CYS A 74 -3.34 2.22 -10.19
CA CYS A 74 -3.32 3.67 -9.99
C CYS A 74 -3.53 4.43 -11.31
N ALA A 75 -2.91 3.98 -12.40
CA ALA A 75 -3.10 4.58 -13.72
C ALA A 75 -4.56 4.45 -14.21
N GLN A 76 -5.20 3.30 -13.99
CA GLN A 76 -6.62 3.10 -14.33
C GLN A 76 -7.56 3.99 -13.50
N MET A 77 -7.25 4.17 -12.20
CA MET A 77 -8.02 5.05 -11.32
C MET A 77 -7.93 6.51 -11.74
N GLN A 78 -6.76 6.95 -12.21
CA GLN A 78 -6.55 8.31 -12.71
C GLN A 78 -7.27 8.55 -14.04
N ALA A 79 -7.19 7.59 -14.97
CA ALA A 79 -7.87 7.66 -16.26
C ALA A 79 -9.41 7.61 -16.15
N SER A 80 -9.96 7.10 -15.04
CA SER A 80 -11.42 7.08 -14.78
C SER A 80 -11.92 8.34 -14.07
N ALA A 81 -11.02 9.24 -13.66
CA ALA A 81 -11.35 10.50 -12.99
C ALA A 81 -11.36 11.71 -13.94
N GLU A 82 -10.99 11.50 -15.20
CA GLU A 82 -11.10 12.43 -16.34
C GLU A 82 -12.40 12.18 -17.13
#